data_AF-A0A8S3WUQ6-F1
#
_entry.id   AF-A0A8S3WUQ6-F1
#
_cell.length_a   1.000
_cell.length_b   1.000
_cell.length_c   1.000
_cell.angle_alpha   90.00
_cell.angle_beta   90.00
_cell.angle_gamma   90.00
#
_symmetry.space_group_name_H-M   'P 1'
#
loop_
_entity.id
_entity.type
_entity.pdbx_description
1 polymer ?
#
loop_
_entity_poly.entity_id
_entity_poly.type
_entity_poly.pdbx_seq_one_letter_code
_entity_poly.pdbx_strand_id
1 'polypeptide(L)'
;MDDVLDEVVSSEDLQKFEKVFHEQLHQGKVTHKAQFEYAWCLVRSKYPTDIRKGILLLKELFNSHPEGKRDYLFYLAIGNARIKEYNKASHYVKSFLEIEPANQQVLALERQINKRMEKEGLLEIAFCSSDECRCRRSSLL
;
A
#
# COMPACT_ATOMS: atom_id res chain seq x y z
N MET A 1 4.35 6.34 -15.49
CA MET A 1 4.47 6.25 -14.01
C MET A 1 3.81 4.96 -13.64
N ASP A 2 4.61 3.95 -13.34
CA ASP A 2 4.15 2.62 -12.96
C ASP A 2 3.28 2.73 -11.69
N ASP A 3 2.04 2.27 -11.78
CA ASP A 3 1.13 2.24 -10.64
C ASP A 3 1.58 1.07 -9.75
N VAL A 4 2.28 1.39 -8.65
CA VAL A 4 2.81 0.39 -7.71
C VAL A 4 1.71 -0.53 -7.16
N LEU A 5 0.45 -0.07 -7.21
CA LEU A 5 -0.72 -0.85 -6.77
C LEU A 5 -1.15 -1.90 -7.82
N ASP A 6 -0.72 -1.77 -9.06
CA ASP A 6 -1.05 -2.68 -10.16
C ASP A 6 0.06 -3.69 -10.46
N GLU A 7 1.21 -3.56 -9.78
CA GLU A 7 2.27 -4.56 -9.86
C GLU A 7 1.84 -5.89 -9.22
N VAL A 8 1.93 -6.97 -9.99
CA VAL A 8 1.57 -8.32 -9.55
C VAL A 8 2.79 -9.22 -9.55
N VAL A 9 2.96 -10.00 -8.48
CA VAL A 9 4.02 -11.01 -8.37
C VAL A 9 3.68 -12.26 -9.18
N SER A 10 4.70 -12.90 -9.77
CA SER A 10 4.53 -14.15 -10.50
C SER A 10 4.02 -15.27 -9.58
N SER A 11 3.21 -16.18 -10.11
CA SER A 11 2.71 -17.31 -9.32
C SER A 11 3.85 -18.25 -8.86
N GLU A 12 4.96 -18.30 -9.59
CA GLU A 12 6.14 -19.10 -9.25
C GLU A 12 6.85 -18.56 -8.01
N ASP A 13 7.05 -17.24 -7.93
CA ASP A 13 7.65 -16.60 -6.76
C ASP A 13 6.77 -16.80 -5.52
N LEU A 14 5.46 -16.61 -5.66
CA LEU A 14 4.52 -16.81 -4.56
C LEU A 14 4.62 -18.23 -3.97
N GLN A 15 4.61 -19.26 -4.83
CA GLN A 15 4.73 -20.66 -4.40
C GLN A 15 6.07 -20.94 -3.72
N LYS A 16 7.16 -20.35 -4.22
CA LYS A 16 8.49 -20.51 -3.63
C LYS A 16 8.52 -20.00 -2.18
N PHE A 17 8.01 -18.79 -1.93
CA PHE A 17 8.00 -18.23 -0.58
C PHE A 17 6.98 -18.89 0.34
N GLU A 18 5.83 -19.32 -0.20
CA GLU A 18 4.84 -20.11 0.53
C GLU A 18 5.44 -21.43 1.05
N LYS A 19 6.19 -22.14 0.19
CA LYS A 19 6.86 -23.38 0.58
C LYS A 19 7.87 -23.16 1.70
N VAL A 20 8.72 -22.14 1.58
CA VAL A 20 9.71 -21.79 2.61
C VAL A 20 9.04 -21.44 3.93
N PHE A 21 7.96 -20.65 3.90
CA PHE A 21 7.23 -20.26 5.10
C PHE A 21 6.58 -21.47 5.79
N HIS A 22 5.90 -22.35 5.04
CA HIS A 22 5.30 -23.55 5.61
C HIS A 22 6.33 -24.54 6.14
N GLU A 23 7.45 -24.72 5.46
CA GLU A 23 8.56 -25.55 5.96
C GLU A 23 9.08 -25.03 7.31
N GLN A 24 9.27 -23.72 7.44
CA GLN A 24 9.68 -23.10 8.71
C GLN A 24 8.60 -23.20 9.79
N LEU A 25 7.32 -23.11 9.41
CA LEU A 25 6.19 -23.30 10.31
C LEU A 25 6.15 -24.73 10.86
N HIS A 26 6.36 -25.73 10.00
CA HIS A 26 6.47 -27.14 10.40
C HIS A 26 7.67 -27.40 11.31
N GLN A 27 8.77 -26.70 11.10
CA GLN A 27 9.96 -26.78 11.95
C GLN A 27 9.83 -25.99 13.27
N GLY A 28 8.75 -25.22 13.45
CA GLY A 28 8.50 -24.40 14.64
C GLY A 28 9.45 -23.20 14.79
N LYS A 29 10.21 -22.86 13.73
CA LYS A 29 11.17 -21.74 13.73
C LYS A 29 10.91 -20.84 12.53
N VAL A 30 9.83 -20.07 12.60
CA VAL A 30 9.51 -19.07 11.60
C VAL A 30 10.41 -17.84 11.80
N THR A 31 11.21 -17.54 10.78
CA THR A 31 11.99 -16.30 10.75
C THR A 31 11.10 -15.15 10.32
N HIS A 32 11.25 -13.98 10.97
CA HIS A 32 10.52 -12.77 10.59
C HIS A 32 10.77 -12.38 9.13
N LYS A 33 11.97 -12.69 8.60
CA LYS A 33 12.32 -12.49 7.19
C LYS A 33 11.46 -13.35 6.26
N ALA A 34 11.32 -14.65 6.52
CA ALA A 34 10.48 -15.52 5.69
C ALA A 34 8.99 -15.14 5.79
N GLN A 35 8.52 -14.76 6.98
CA GLN A 35 7.17 -14.26 7.16
C GLN A 35 6.93 -12.97 6.36
N PHE A 36 7.91 -12.05 6.36
CA PHE A 36 7.84 -10.81 5.61
C PHE A 36 7.85 -11.06 4.09
N GLU A 37 8.76 -11.89 3.59
CA GLU A 37 8.86 -12.23 2.16
C GLU A 37 7.57 -12.88 1.66
N TYR A 38 6.99 -13.78 2.45
CA TYR A 38 5.71 -14.39 2.10
C TYR A 38 4.56 -13.36 2.10
N ALA A 39 4.47 -12.52 3.15
CA ALA A 39 3.47 -11.47 3.22
C ALA A 39 3.60 -10.45 2.08
N TRP A 40 4.82 -10.11 1.69
CA TRP A 40 5.14 -9.24 0.56
C TRP A 40 4.56 -9.77 -0.75
N CYS A 41 4.74 -11.06 -1.04
CA CYS A 41 4.15 -11.69 -2.21
C CYS A 41 2.61 -11.72 -2.16
N LEU A 42 2.04 -12.02 -0.99
CA LEU A 42 0.59 -12.07 -0.79
C LEU A 42 -0.07 -10.71 -1.01
N VAL A 43 0.53 -9.64 -0.50
CA VAL A 43 0.04 -8.26 -0.67
C VAL A 43 0.09 -7.80 -2.13
N ARG A 44 0.94 -8.41 -2.97
CA ARG A 44 1.07 -8.17 -4.42
C ARG A 44 0.34 -9.23 -5.27
N SER A 45 -0.48 -10.09 -4.67
CA SER A 45 -1.25 -11.11 -5.40
C SER A 45 -2.46 -10.51 -6.14
N LYS A 46 -3.12 -11.25 -7.02
CA LYS A 46 -4.37 -10.81 -7.68
C LYS A 46 -5.60 -11.00 -6.79
N TYR A 47 -5.51 -11.85 -5.76
CA TYR A 47 -6.66 -12.30 -5.01
C TYR A 47 -6.82 -11.49 -3.71
N PRO A 48 -7.99 -10.88 -3.45
CA PRO A 48 -8.20 -10.09 -2.24
C PRO A 48 -8.11 -10.92 -0.95
N THR A 49 -8.37 -12.22 -1.02
CA THR A 49 -8.19 -13.17 0.08
C THR A 49 -6.73 -13.28 0.51
N ASP A 50 -5.83 -13.35 -0.46
CA ASP A 50 -4.39 -13.46 -0.23
C ASP A 50 -3.84 -12.14 0.28
N ILE A 51 -4.28 -11.02 -0.28
CA ILE A 51 -3.91 -9.68 0.21
C ILE A 51 -4.31 -9.52 1.68
N ARG A 52 -5.50 -9.95 2.08
CA ARG A 52 -5.95 -9.92 3.49
C ARG A 52 -5.06 -10.77 4.39
N LYS A 53 -4.65 -11.96 3.95
CA LYS A 53 -3.69 -12.79 4.70
C LYS A 53 -2.34 -12.08 4.85
N GLY A 54 -1.83 -11.49 3.77
CA GLY A 54 -0.58 -10.73 3.79
C GLY A 54 -0.63 -9.54 4.75
N ILE A 55 -1.75 -8.79 4.79
CA ILE A 55 -1.96 -7.69 5.75
C ILE A 55 -1.92 -8.20 7.19
N LEU A 56 -2.50 -9.37 7.48
CA LEU A 56 -2.50 -9.94 8.82
C LEU A 56 -1.07 -10.30 9.27
N LEU A 57 -0.31 -10.98 8.40
CA LEU A 57 1.09 -11.34 8.67
C LEU A 57 1.97 -10.09 8.90
N LEU A 58 1.76 -9.03 8.11
CA LEU A 58 2.49 -7.77 8.30
C LEU A 58 2.13 -7.07 9.62
N LYS A 59 0.87 -7.16 10.08
CA LYS A 59 0.47 -6.61 11.38
C LYS A 59 1.11 -7.36 12.55
N GLU A 60 1.21 -8.68 12.46
CA GLU A 60 1.92 -9.49 13.45
C GLU A 60 3.39 -9.08 13.53
N LEU A 61 4.06 -8.97 12.37
CA LEU A 61 5.44 -8.50 12.29
C LEU A 61 5.62 -7.09 12.84
N PHE A 62 4.68 -6.18 12.57
CA PHE A 62 4.69 -4.82 13.08
C PHE A 62 4.62 -4.76 14.62
N ASN A 63 3.85 -5.63 15.25
CA ASN A 63 3.74 -5.69 16.70
C ASN A 63 4.94 -6.39 17.37
N SER A 64 5.50 -7.41 16.71
CA SER A 64 6.59 -8.21 17.27
C SER A 64 7.99 -7.63 17.01
N HIS A 65 8.21 -6.96 15.88
CA HIS A 65 9.53 -6.53 15.42
C HIS A 65 9.54 -5.05 14.97
N PRO A 66 9.85 -4.09 15.85
CA PRO A 66 9.82 -2.68 15.50
C PRO A 66 10.93 -2.25 14.52
N GLU A 67 11.97 -3.06 14.30
CA GLU A 67 13.10 -2.73 13.41
C GLU A 67 12.66 -2.53 11.94
N GLY A 68 11.69 -3.32 11.46
CA GLY A 68 11.15 -3.24 10.10
C GLY A 68 9.91 -2.36 9.96
N LYS A 69 9.59 -1.53 10.97
CA LYS A 69 8.32 -0.79 11.05
C LYS A 69 8.02 0.05 9.81
N ARG A 70 9.05 0.67 9.21
CA ARG A 70 8.93 1.46 7.97
C ARG A 70 8.43 0.59 6.81
N ASP A 71 9.11 -0.52 6.54
CA ASP A 71 8.73 -1.44 5.46
C ASP A 71 7.33 -2.01 5.67
N TYR A 72 6.99 -2.36 6.90
CA TYR A 72 5.66 -2.88 7.24
C TYR A 72 4.56 -1.85 7.00
N LEU A 73 4.76 -0.58 7.41
CA LEU A 73 3.81 0.50 7.14
C LEU A 73 3.58 0.71 5.65
N PHE A 74 4.66 0.69 4.86
CA PHE A 74 4.59 0.85 3.42
C PHE A 74 3.76 -0.26 2.76
N TYR A 75 4.03 -1.53 3.07
CA TYR A 75 3.26 -2.64 2.51
C TYR A 75 1.84 -2.76 3.08
N LEU A 76 1.61 -2.34 4.33
CA LEU A 76 0.25 -2.22 4.88
C LEU A 76 -0.57 -1.18 4.13
N ALA A 77 0.00 -0.02 3.80
CA ALA A 77 -0.66 0.99 2.99
C ALA A 77 -1.05 0.43 1.61
N ILE A 78 -0.11 -0.21 0.91
CA ILE A 78 -0.35 -0.84 -0.40
C ILE A 78 -1.45 -1.90 -0.30
N GLY A 79 -1.35 -2.83 0.66
CA GLY A 79 -2.33 -3.91 0.80
C GLY A 79 -3.74 -3.39 1.05
N ASN A 80 -3.90 -2.42 1.95
CA ASN A 80 -5.21 -1.82 2.22
C ASN A 80 -5.74 -1.04 1.00
N ALA A 81 -4.88 -0.32 0.27
CA ALA A 81 -5.27 0.40 -0.95
C ALA A 81 -5.77 -0.55 -2.05
N ARG A 82 -5.17 -1.74 -2.18
CA ARG A 82 -5.57 -2.75 -3.19
C ARG A 82 -6.90 -3.42 -2.88
N ILE A 83 -7.27 -3.57 -1.61
CA ILE A 83 -8.59 -4.08 -1.20
C ILE A 83 -9.64 -2.97 -1.04
N LYS A 84 -9.37 -1.75 -1.52
CA LYS A 84 -10.24 -0.57 -1.44
C LYS A 84 -10.53 -0.06 -0.02
N GLU A 85 -9.69 -0.44 0.94
CA GLU A 85 -9.73 0.07 2.31
C GLU A 85 -8.92 1.37 2.41
N TYR A 86 -9.32 2.38 1.63
CA TYR A 86 -8.52 3.60 1.44
C TYR A 86 -8.34 4.41 2.73
N ASN A 87 -9.32 4.41 3.62
CA ASN A 87 -9.21 5.08 4.93
C ASN A 87 -8.04 4.52 5.77
N LYS A 88 -7.91 3.19 5.81
CA LYS A 88 -6.80 2.51 6.50
C LYS A 88 -5.49 2.76 5.77
N ALA A 89 -5.49 2.69 4.44
CA ALA A 89 -4.30 2.95 3.64
C ALA A 89 -3.77 4.38 3.87
N SER A 90 -4.64 5.39 3.83
CA SER A 90 -4.29 6.79 4.10
C SER A 90 -3.73 6.98 5.51
N HIS A 91 -4.32 6.33 6.51
CA HIS A 91 -3.80 6.36 7.88
C HIS A 91 -2.35 5.83 7.95
N TYR A 92 -2.07 4.67 7.35
CA TYR A 92 -0.71 4.11 7.34
C TYR A 92 0.30 4.98 6.61
N VAL A 93 -0.10 5.61 5.49
CA VAL A 93 0.74 6.55 4.75
C VAL A 93 1.07 7.78 5.60
N LYS A 94 0.09 8.38 6.27
CA LYS A 94 0.32 9.51 7.16
C LYS A 94 1.26 9.17 8.30
N SER A 95 1.06 8.02 8.96
CA SER A 95 1.98 7.53 9.99
C SER A 95 3.40 7.26 9.47
N PHE A 96 3.56 6.90 8.20
CA PHE A 96 4.89 6.79 7.59
C PHE A 96 5.50 8.18 7.38
N LEU A 97 4.74 9.14 6.84
CA LEU A 97 5.22 10.51 6.57
C LEU A 97 5.55 11.29 7.85
N GLU A 98 4.93 10.95 8.98
CA GLU A 98 5.34 11.47 10.30
C GLU A 98 6.78 11.09 10.66
N ILE A 99 7.26 9.94 10.18
CA ILE A 99 8.63 9.44 10.39
C ILE A 99 9.56 10.01 9.32
N GLU A 100 9.17 9.93 8.05
CA GLU A 100 9.96 10.38 6.91
C GLU A 100 9.14 11.28 5.96
N PRO A 101 9.01 12.59 6.27
CA PRO A 101 8.14 13.49 5.52
C PRO A 101 8.64 13.80 4.10
N ALA A 102 9.94 13.62 3.85
CA ALA A 102 10.57 13.90 2.56
C ALA A 102 10.53 12.71 1.58
N ASN A 103 9.96 11.58 1.98
CA ASN A 103 9.99 10.35 1.19
C ASN A 103 9.06 10.44 -0.03
N GLN A 104 9.67 10.62 -1.21
CA GLN A 104 8.93 10.80 -2.47
C GLN A 104 8.09 9.58 -2.86
N GLN A 105 8.51 8.36 -2.48
CA GLN A 105 7.76 7.14 -2.79
C GLN A 105 6.44 7.11 -2.04
N VAL A 106 6.46 7.46 -0.75
CA VAL A 106 5.27 7.47 0.10
C VAL A 106 4.33 8.62 -0.27
N LEU A 107 4.88 9.79 -0.61
CA LEU A 107 4.09 10.91 -1.14
C LEU A 107 3.41 10.56 -2.48
N ALA A 108 4.09 9.82 -3.35
CA ALA A 108 3.50 9.34 -4.60
C ALA A 108 2.36 8.33 -4.32
N LEU A 109 2.55 7.42 -3.36
CA LEU A 109 1.53 6.47 -2.93
C LEU A 109 0.29 7.18 -2.35
N GLU A 110 0.49 8.23 -1.53
CA GLU A 110 -0.61 9.06 -1.01
C GLU A 110 -1.47 9.64 -2.13
N ARG A 111 -0.81 10.26 -3.13
CA ARG A 111 -1.50 10.83 -4.29
C ARG A 111 -2.26 9.78 -5.10
N GLN A 112 -1.69 8.58 -5.25
CA GLN A 112 -2.35 7.48 -5.94
C GLN A 112 -3.59 6.98 -5.18
N ILE A 113 -3.51 6.85 -3.86
CA ILE A 113 -4.64 6.48 -3.00
C ILE A 113 -5.74 7.53 -3.11
N ASN A 114 -5.41 8.81 -2.97
CA ASN A 114 -6.38 9.90 -3.07
C ASN A 114 -7.06 9.92 -4.45
N LYS A 115 -6.29 9.79 -5.54
CA LYS A 115 -6.85 9.72 -6.90
C LYS A 115 -7.80 8.54 -7.09
N ARG A 116 -7.52 7.38 -6.47
CA ARG A 116 -8.43 6.21 -6.50
C ARG A 116 -9.69 6.46 -5.66
N MET A 117 -9.59 7.12 -4.51
CA MET A 117 -10.75 7.54 -3.71
C MET A 117 -11.65 8.52 -4.46
N GLU A 118 -11.08 9.50 -5.16
CA GLU A 118 -11.83 10.46 -6.00
C GLU A 118 -12.61 9.75 -7.10
N LYS A 119 -11.94 8.80 -7.78
CA LYS A 119 -12.55 8.02 -8.85
C LYS A 119 -13.73 7.16 -8.37
N GLU A 120 -13.67 6.65 -7.13
CA GLU A 120 -14.74 5.87 -6.52
C GLU A 120 -15.81 6.75 -5.85
N GLY A 121 -15.68 8.08 -5.88
CA GLY A 121 -16.62 9.02 -5.26
C GLY A 121 -16.60 8.97 -3.73
N LEU A 122 -15.55 8.39 -3.14
CA LEU A 122 -15.37 8.24 -1.69
C LEU A 122 -14.69 9.46 -1.05
N LEU A 123 -14.19 10.38 -1.87
CA LEU A 123 -13.82 11.71 -1.42
C LEU A 123 -15.04 12.61 -1.57
N GLU A 124 -15.51 13.16 -0.44
CA GLU A 124 -16.33 14.37 -0.46
C GLU A 124 -15.43 15.52 -0.90
N ILE A 125 -15.34 15.73 -2.20
CA ILE A 125 -14.49 16.74 -2.80
C ILE A 125 -15.14 18.13 -2.55
N ALA A 126 -14.74 18.79 -1.47
CA ALA A 126 -14.79 20.26 -1.37
C ALA A 126 -13.63 20.86 -2.18
N PHE A 127 -13.61 20.66 -3.50
CA PHE A 127 -12.70 21.40 -4.38
C PHE A 127 -13.36 22.74 -4.68
N CYS A 128 -13.11 23.72 -3.82
CA CYS A 128 -12.95 25.08 -4.31
C CYS A 128 -11.66 25.11 -5.13
N SER A 129 -11.86 25.22 -6.43
CA SER A 129 -10.93 25.67 -7.46
C SER A 129 -9.90 26.67 -6.96
N SER A 130 -8.62 26.35 -7.16
CA SER A 130 -7.59 27.37 -7.29
C SER A 130 -6.45 26.81 -8.13
N ASP A 131 -6.70 26.58 -9.42
CA ASP A 131 -5.74 26.85 -10.49
C ASP A 131 -6.48 26.82 -11.84
N GLU A 132 -6.23 27.85 -12.66
CA GLU A 132 -6.85 28.16 -13.97
C GLU A 132 -8.23 28.85 -14.01
N CYS A 133 -8.37 29.98 -13.31
CA CYS A 133 -9.06 31.14 -13.90
C CYS A 133 -8.05 31.99 -14.69
N ARG A 134 -7.52 31.44 -15.80
CA ARG A 134 -6.86 32.29 -16.80
C ARG A 134 -7.95 32.96 -17.61
N CYS A 135 -8.32 34.16 -17.16
CA CYS A 135 -9.23 35.06 -17.86
C CYS A 135 -8.75 35.27 -19.31
N ARG A 136 -9.25 34.47 -20.26
CA ARG A 136 -9.25 34.85 -21.67
C ARG A 136 -10.28 35.97 -21.82
N ARG A 137 -9.88 37.20 -21.48
CA ARG A 137 -10.48 38.38 -22.12
C ARG A 137 -10.04 38.34 -23.58
N SER A 138 -10.90 37.82 -24.43
CA SER A 138 -10.92 38.20 -25.83
C SER A 138 -12.37 38.45 -26.25
N SER A 139 -12.60 39.71 -26.61
CA SER A 139 -13.65 40.22 -27.48
C SER A 139 -15.08 40.25 -26.92
N LEU A 140 -15.53 41.46 -26.56
CA LEU A 140 -16.69 42.11 -27.21
C LEU A 140 -16.80 43.57 -26.73
N LEU A 141 -16.76 44.48 -27.71
CA LEU A 141 -16.99 45.93 -27.71
C LEU A 141 -15.87 46.84 -27.19
#